data_AF-A0A9E1NTN8-F1
#
_entry.id   AF-A0A9E1NTN8-F1
#
_cell.length_a   1.000
_cell.length_b   1.000
_cell.length_c   1.000
_cell.angle_alpha   90.00
_cell.angle_beta   90.00
_cell.angle_gamma   90.00
#
_symmetry.space_group_name_H-M   'P 1'
#
loop_
_entity.id
_entity.type
_entity.pdbx_description
1 polymer ?
#
loop_
_entity_poly.entity_id
_entity_poly.type
_entity_poly.pdbx_seq_one_letter_code
_entity_poly.pdbx_strand_id
1 'polypeptide(L)'
;MINEINKMEDYLSIGQLSTMTGIGVHTLRVWEKRYGAPLSERLPSGHRRYSKEEVPRLKAIASALQSGYRASKVVSATMEELQGLMGLASFVEPKKNNEVKET
;
A
#
# COMPACT_ATOMS: atom_id res chain seq x y z
N MET A 1 -8.37 -26.04 -15.78
CA MET A 1 -9.55 -25.38 -15.19
C MET A 1 -9.44 -25.13 -13.68
N ILE A 2 -8.44 -25.66 -12.96
CA ILE A 2 -8.32 -25.46 -11.49
C ILE A 2 -7.73 -24.07 -11.13
N ASN A 3 -6.94 -23.45 -12.02
CA ASN A 3 -6.26 -22.17 -11.74
C ASN A 3 -7.15 -20.93 -11.64
N GLU A 4 -8.35 -20.91 -12.23
CA GLU A 4 -9.21 -19.72 -12.17
C GLU A 4 -10.02 -19.62 -10.87
N ILE A 5 -10.33 -20.75 -10.24
CA ILE A 5 -11.11 -20.79 -8.98
C ILE A 5 -10.28 -20.24 -7.82
N ASN A 6 -8.98 -20.58 -7.75
CA ASN A 6 -8.06 -20.01 -6.76
C ASN A 6 -7.88 -18.49 -6.93
N LYS A 7 -7.94 -18.01 -8.18
CA LYS A 7 -7.65 -16.61 -8.50
C LYS A 7 -8.60 -15.65 -7.79
N MET A 8 -9.86 -15.99 -7.55
CA MET A 8 -10.82 -15.12 -6.85
C MET A 8 -10.69 -15.13 -5.32
N GLU A 9 -10.14 -16.19 -4.71
CA GLU A 9 -9.87 -16.25 -3.27
C GLU A 9 -8.70 -15.33 -2.86
N ASP A 10 -7.85 -14.99 -3.83
CA ASP A 10 -6.71 -14.11 -3.67
C ASP A 10 -7.06 -12.62 -3.77
N TYR A 11 -8.32 -12.26 -4.03
CA TYR A 11 -8.75 -10.86 -4.08
C TYR A 11 -9.75 -10.47 -3.00
N LEU A 12 -9.53 -9.27 -2.47
CA LEU A 12 -10.33 -8.65 -1.43
C LEU A 12 -11.18 -7.52 -2.01
N SER A 13 -12.39 -7.36 -1.49
CA SER A 13 -13.13 -6.10 -1.60
C SER A 13 -12.42 -5.00 -0.80
N ILE A 14 -12.73 -3.73 -1.09
CA ILE A 14 -12.15 -2.61 -0.32
C ILE A 14 -12.52 -2.67 1.17
N GLY A 15 -13.69 -3.21 1.51
CA GLY A 15 -14.12 -3.38 2.90
C GLY A 15 -13.28 -4.45 3.61
N GLN A 16 -13.08 -5.61 2.98
CA GLN A 16 -12.20 -6.65 3.51
C GLN A 16 -10.76 -6.16 3.66
N LEU A 17 -10.24 -5.45 2.65
CA LEU A 17 -8.89 -4.86 2.72
C LEU A 17 -8.76 -3.87 3.87
N SER A 18 -9.76 -3.02 4.07
CA SER A 18 -9.82 -2.07 5.19
C SER A 18 -9.79 -2.78 6.54
N THR A 19 -10.64 -3.80 6.73
CA THR A 19 -10.67 -4.61 7.96
C THR A 19 -9.34 -5.31 8.22
N MET A 20 -8.71 -5.89 7.19
CA MET A 20 -7.46 -6.63 7.35
C MET A 20 -6.25 -5.73 7.63
N THR A 21 -6.24 -4.51 7.08
CA THR A 21 -5.10 -3.58 7.19
C THR A 21 -5.27 -2.55 8.30
N GLY A 22 -6.49 -2.34 8.79
CA GLY A 22 -6.82 -1.26 9.72
C GLY A 22 -6.88 0.13 9.08
N ILE A 23 -6.70 0.23 7.75
CA ILE A 23 -6.72 1.50 7.02
C ILE A 23 -8.15 1.78 6.56
N GLY A 24 -8.66 2.97 6.82
CA GLY A 24 -10.01 3.35 6.41
C GLY A 24 -10.24 3.25 4.89
N VAL A 25 -11.42 2.78 4.48
CA VAL A 25 -11.84 2.66 3.06
C VAL A 25 -11.61 3.96 2.28
N HIS A 26 -11.96 5.11 2.87
CA HIS A 26 -11.77 6.40 2.21
C HIS A 26 -10.28 6.69 1.94
N THR A 27 -9.41 6.43 2.92
CA THR A 27 -7.96 6.59 2.81
C THR A 27 -7.38 5.73 1.70
N LEU A 28 -7.77 4.45 1.62
CA LEU A 28 -7.34 3.55 0.54
C LEU A 28 -7.73 4.08 -0.85
N ARG A 29 -8.95 4.60 -1.01
CA ARG A 29 -9.38 5.21 -2.29
C ARG A 29 -8.59 6.46 -2.64
N VAL A 30 -8.33 7.31 -1.64
CA VAL A 30 -7.54 8.52 -1.83
C VAL A 30 -6.11 8.17 -2.23
N TRP A 31 -5.53 7.16 -1.60
CA TRP A 31 -4.19 6.69 -1.92
C TRP A 31 -4.11 6.07 -3.32
N GLU A 32 -5.08 5.24 -3.70
CA GLU A 32 -5.16 4.70 -5.06
C GLU A 32 -5.22 5.84 -6.09
N LYS A 33 -6.01 6.88 -5.83
CA LYS A 33 -6.13 8.05 -6.72
C LYS A 33 -4.86 8.91 -6.77
N ARG A 34 -4.21 9.16 -5.63
CA ARG A 34 -3.07 10.11 -5.55
C ARG A 34 -1.73 9.46 -5.86
N TYR A 35 -1.55 8.22 -5.42
CA TYR A 35 -0.26 7.52 -5.45
C TYR A 35 -0.30 6.27 -6.34
N GLY A 36 -1.47 5.89 -6.87
CA GLY A 36 -1.62 4.66 -7.64
C GLY A 36 -1.55 3.40 -6.79
N ALA A 37 -1.70 3.48 -5.47
CA ALA A 37 -1.52 2.33 -4.58
C ALA A 37 -2.54 2.32 -3.41
N PRO A 38 -3.10 1.17 -3.01
CA PRO A 38 -2.98 -0.12 -3.70
C PRO A 38 -3.73 -0.11 -5.03
N LEU A 39 -3.22 -0.84 -6.02
CA LEU A 39 -3.85 -0.95 -7.34
C LEU A 39 -5.09 -1.84 -7.24
N SER A 40 -6.18 -1.40 -7.88
CA SER A 40 -7.37 -2.22 -8.03
C SER A 40 -7.43 -2.90 -9.38
N GLU A 41 -7.86 -4.16 -9.37
CA GLU A 41 -8.35 -4.85 -10.55
C GLU A 41 -9.86 -4.69 -10.62
N ARG A 42 -10.38 -4.44 -11.83
CA ARG A 42 -11.82 -4.36 -12.05
C ARG A 42 -12.34 -5.70 -12.54
N LEU A 43 -13.34 -6.23 -11.83
CA LEU A 43 -14.11 -7.36 -12.32
C LEU A 43 -14.97 -6.95 -13.53
N PRO A 44 -15.44 -7.91 -14.35
CA PRO A 44 -16.39 -7.64 -15.43
C PRO A 44 -17.66 -6.90 -14.97
N SER A 45 -18.07 -7.10 -13.70
CA SER A 45 -19.19 -6.38 -13.08
C SER A 45 -18.89 -4.91 -12.72
N GLY A 46 -17.64 -4.46 -12.88
CA GLY A 46 -17.18 -3.11 -12.56
C GLY A 46 -16.71 -2.88 -11.12
N HIS A 47 -16.86 -3.88 -10.24
CA HIS A 47 -16.39 -3.78 -8.85
C HIS A 47 -14.86 -3.86 -8.77
N ARG A 48 -14.27 -3.03 -7.88
CA ARG A 48 -12.84 -3.05 -7.56
C ARG A 48 -12.49 -4.21 -6.65
N ARG A 49 -11.36 -4.84 -6.95
CA ARG A 49 -10.75 -5.94 -6.20
C ARG A 49 -9.28 -5.64 -5.99
N TYR A 50 -8.75 -6.02 -4.84
CA TYR A 50 -7.37 -5.76 -4.44
C TYR A 50 -6.71 -7.08 -4.10
N SER A 51 -5.47 -7.30 -4.55
CA SER A 51 -4.75 -8.52 -4.20
C SER A 51 -4.56 -8.64 -2.69
N LYS A 52 -4.79 -9.84 -2.16
CA LYS A 52 -4.54 -10.18 -0.75
C LYS A 52 -3.06 -10.09 -0.41
N GLU A 53 -2.17 -10.26 -1.39
CA GLU A 53 -0.72 -10.11 -1.25
C GLU A 53 -0.30 -8.67 -0.91
N GLU A 54 -1.18 -7.67 -1.14
CA GLU A 54 -0.92 -6.28 -0.74
C GLU A 54 -1.14 -6.04 0.76
N VAL A 55 -1.82 -6.95 1.47
CA VAL A 55 -2.16 -6.76 2.89
C VAL A 55 -0.90 -6.57 3.76
N PRO A 56 0.16 -7.38 3.65
CA PRO A 56 1.38 -7.18 4.42
C PRO A 56 2.03 -5.82 4.17
N ARG A 57 2.10 -5.37 2.91
CA ARG A 57 2.68 -4.07 2.54
C ARG A 57 1.87 -2.91 3.12
N LEU A 58 0.54 -2.98 3.04
CA LEU A 58 -0.35 -1.97 3.62
C LEU A 58 -0.27 -1.92 5.15
N LYS A 59 -0.10 -3.07 5.81
CA LYS A 59 0.18 -3.10 7.26
C LYS A 59 1.52 -2.44 7.60
N ALA A 60 2.56 -2.70 6.82
CA ALA A 60 3.87 -2.06 6.96
C ALA A 60 3.77 -0.53 6.77
N ILE A 61 2.99 -0.06 5.79
CA ILE A 61 2.67 1.36 5.61
C ILE A 61 1.97 1.92 6.85
N ALA A 62 0.94 1.25 7.36
CA ALA A 62 0.22 1.70 8.55
C ALA A 62 1.12 1.81 9.77
N SER A 63 2.07 0.89 9.96
CA SER A 63 3.08 0.98 11.01
C SER A 63 4.03 2.16 10.80
N ALA A 64 4.53 2.37 9.57
CA ALA A 64 5.41 3.51 9.28
C ALA A 64 4.70 4.86 9.51
N LEU A 65 3.41 4.97 9.19
CA LEU A 65 2.62 6.16 9.50
C LEU A 65 2.50 6.41 11.01
N GLN A 66 2.29 5.34 11.80
CA GLN A 66 2.25 5.43 13.26
C GLN A 66 3.60 5.86 13.85
N SER A 67 4.71 5.48 13.21
CA SER A 67 6.06 5.95 13.54
C SER A 67 6.37 7.38 13.09
N GLY A 68 5.41 8.11 12.51
CA GLY A 68 5.54 9.52 12.14
C GLY A 68 5.99 9.79 10.70
N TYR A 69 6.14 8.77 9.86
CA TYR A 69 6.40 8.98 8.44
C TYR A 69 5.18 9.55 7.72
N ARG A 70 5.41 10.38 6.69
CA ARG A 70 4.33 10.95 5.87
C ARG A 70 3.85 9.97 4.81
N ALA A 71 2.54 9.96 4.55
CA ALA A 71 1.92 9.12 3.52
C ALA A 71 2.57 9.25 2.13
N SER A 72 2.97 10.46 1.73
CA SER A 72 3.67 10.71 0.47
C SER A 72 5.02 9.99 0.34
N LYS A 73 5.63 9.58 1.46
CA LYS A 73 6.89 8.83 1.50
C LYS A 73 6.64 7.32 1.46
N VAL A 74 5.63 6.85 2.18
CA VAL A 74 5.47 5.41 2.48
C VAL A 74 4.48 4.69 1.56
N VAL A 75 3.49 5.38 1.01
CA VAL A 75 2.42 4.69 0.23
C VAL A 75 2.94 4.11 -1.09
N SER A 76 3.86 4.82 -1.74
CA SER A 76 4.55 4.38 -2.94
C SER A 76 5.78 3.51 -2.67
N ALA A 77 6.12 3.27 -1.40
CA ALA A 77 7.31 2.53 -1.04
C ALA A 77 7.11 1.02 -1.26
N THR A 78 8.19 0.34 -1.65
CA THR A 78 8.23 -1.12 -1.72
C THR A 78 8.30 -1.73 -0.33
N MET A 79 8.08 -3.05 -0.22
CA MET A 79 8.18 -3.74 1.06
C MET A 79 9.59 -3.61 1.65
N GLU A 80 10.62 -3.70 0.82
CA GLU A 80 12.03 -3.59 1.19
C GLU A 80 12.32 -2.18 1.74
N GLU A 81 11.84 -1.13 1.08
CA GLU A 81 12.00 0.25 1.54
C GLU A 81 11.31 0.49 2.89
N LEU A 82 10.11 -0.07 3.08
CA LEU A 82 9.38 0.02 4.35
C LEU A 82 10.13 -0.69 5.49
N GLN A 83 10.71 -1.86 5.23
CA GLN A 83 11.54 -2.59 6.19
C GLN A 83 12.79 -1.80 6.56
N GLY A 84 13.40 -1.11 5.59
CA GLY A 84 14.53 -0.21 5.83
C GLY A 84 14.15 0.98 6.72
N LEU A 85 12.98 1.60 6.50
CA LEU A 85 12.47 2.70 7.34
C LEU A 85 12.20 2.26 8.79
N MET A 86 11.77 1.02 9.00
CA MET A 86 11.45 0.48 10.33
C MET A 86 12.66 -0.10 11.06
N GLY A 87 13.86 -0.01 10.48
CA GLY A 87 15.09 -0.57 11.05
C GLY A 87 15.10 -2.10 11.13
N LEU A 88 14.17 -2.76 10.43
CA LEU A 88 14.10 -4.22 10.32
C LEU A 88 15.09 -4.76 9.29
N ALA A 89 15.45 -3.94 8.30
CA ALA A 89 16.57 -4.16 7.40
C ALA A 89 17.61 -3.06 7.64
N SER A 90 18.69 -3.41 8.34
CA SER A 90 19.83 -2.50 8.55
C SER A 90 20.48 -2.13 7.21
N PHE A 91 20.81 -0.84 7.07
CA PHE A 91 21.62 -0.17 6.03
C PHE A 91 20.92 0.29 4.74
N VAL A 92 20.26 1.46 4.77
CA VAL A 92 20.22 2.36 3.60
C VAL A 92 20.33 3.81 4.05
N GLU A 93 21.35 4.52 3.54
CA GLU A 93 21.65 5.92 3.82
C GLU A 93 20.49 6.88 3.44
N PRO A 94 20.33 8.02 4.14
CA PRO A 94 19.30 8.99 3.83
C PRO A 94 19.62 9.72 2.52
N LYS A 95 18.86 9.42 1.45
CA LYS A 95 18.77 10.32 0.28
C LYS A 95 18.22 11.68 0.73
N LYS A 96 19.13 12.66 0.86
CA LYS A 96 18.81 14.10 0.81
C LYS A 96 18.01 14.36 -0.46
N ASN A 97 16.86 15.01 -0.34
CA ASN A 97 16.27 15.86 -1.37
C ASN A 97 15.31 16.85 -0.69
N ASN A 98 15.89 17.94 -0.19
CA ASN A 98 15.23 19.22 -0.10
C ASN A 98 15.88 20.10 -1.17
N GLU A 99 15.38 20.04 -2.40
CA GLU A 99 15.53 21.17 -3.32
C GLU A 99 14.24 21.96 -3.27
N VAL A 100 14.16 22.79 -2.23
CA VAL A 100 13.39 24.02 -2.30
C VAL A 100 14.14 24.91 -3.29
N LYS A 101 13.56 25.19 -4.44
CA LYS A 101 13.88 26.41 -5.18
C LYS A 101 12.67 27.33 -5.07
N GLU A 102 12.75 28.20 -4.06
CA GLU A 102 12.22 29.55 -4.16
C GLU A 102 12.97 30.25 -5.30
N THR A 103 12.24 30.75 -6.29
CA THR A 103 12.33 32.08 -6.95
C THR A 103 11.48 32.04 -8.21
#